data_AF-A0A661TPI5-F1
#
_entry.id   AF-A0A661TPI5-F1
#
_cell.length_a   1.000
_cell.length_b   1.000
_cell.length_c   1.000
_cell.angle_alpha   90.00
_cell.angle_beta   90.00
_cell.angle_gamma   90.00
#
_symmetry.space_group_name_H-M   'P 1'
#
loop_
_entity.id
_entity.type
_entity.pdbx_description
1 polymer ?
#
loop_
_entity_poly.entity_id
_entity_poly.type
_entity_poly.pdbx_seq_one_letter_code
_entity_poly.pdbx_strand_id
1 'polypeptide(L)'
;MQASIKKLPDYKQIASQVKKGEVKVTPEEIEKIRQEKERREKERVRQEILQKVAEEAEIEIPEDMVQRERDLILNNLKQQVSQMLQMSFEDYLKKIQKTEQELAQSLLPEAEKRVKNLLVLKAVAEKENIRASEEEIKKETDKILRSYPNVQNIDENQLKEYTKEVIRNEKTLQLLESFIGN
;
A
#
# COMPACT_ATOMS: atom_id res chain seq x y z
N MET A 1 -13.00 -0.58 -38.40
CA MET A 1 -14.47 -0.37 -38.54
C MET A 1 -14.94 0.54 -37.43
N GLN A 2 -15.46 1.74 -37.72
CA GLN A 2 -16.14 2.56 -36.72
C GLN A 2 -17.64 2.24 -36.77
N ALA A 3 -18.21 1.84 -35.64
CA ALA A 3 -19.64 1.69 -35.51
C ALA A 3 -20.31 3.07 -35.51
N SER A 4 -21.42 3.24 -36.23
CA SER A 4 -22.24 4.45 -36.23
C SER A 4 -23.72 4.13 -36.01
N ILE A 5 -24.38 4.93 -35.17
CA ILE A 5 -25.82 4.83 -34.93
C ILE A 5 -26.53 5.33 -36.19
N LYS A 6 -27.22 4.43 -36.90
CA LYS A 6 -27.92 4.77 -38.15
C LYS A 6 -29.22 5.56 -37.92
N LYS A 7 -29.84 5.42 -36.75
CA LYS A 7 -31.06 6.14 -36.36
C LYS A 7 -31.18 6.18 -34.85
N LEU A 8 -31.42 7.36 -34.29
CA LEU A 8 -31.60 7.55 -32.85
C LEU A 8 -33.10 7.43 -32.51
N PRO A 9 -33.49 6.69 -31.45
CA PRO A 9 -34.86 6.68 -30.95
C PRO A 9 -35.21 8.00 -30.25
N ASP A 10 -36.46 8.16 -29.79
CA ASP A 10 -36.85 9.27 -28.92
C ASP A 10 -36.20 9.14 -27.54
N TYR A 11 -34.93 9.50 -27.48
CA TYR A 11 -34.11 9.44 -26.28
C TYR A 11 -34.66 10.33 -25.16
N LYS A 12 -35.47 11.36 -25.47
CA LYS A 12 -36.07 12.23 -24.46
C LYS A 12 -37.19 11.50 -23.74
N GLN A 13 -38.06 10.80 -24.48
CA GLN A 13 -39.08 9.94 -23.90
C GLN A 13 -38.44 8.82 -23.07
N ILE A 14 -37.40 8.16 -23.61
CA ILE A 14 -36.69 7.09 -22.90
C ILE A 14 -36.05 7.62 -21.60
N ALA A 15 -35.36 8.77 -21.65
CA ALA A 15 -34.75 9.37 -20.47
C ALA A 15 -35.79 9.80 -19.42
N SER A 16 -36.98 10.25 -19.84
CA SER A 16 -38.06 10.63 -18.92
C SER A 16 -38.64 9.48 -18.10
N GLN A 17 -38.45 8.23 -18.55
CA GLN A 17 -38.88 7.03 -17.84
C GLN A 17 -37.88 6.58 -16.75
N VAL A 18 -36.68 7.16 -16.73
CA VAL A 18 -35.65 6.84 -15.74
C VAL A 18 -35.97 7.55 -14.43
N LYS A 19 -36.24 6.79 -13.38
CA LYS A 19 -36.42 7.33 -12.02
C LYS A 19 -35.06 7.56 -11.38
N LYS A 20 -34.82 8.77 -10.89
CA LYS A 20 -33.67 9.06 -10.03
C LYS A 20 -33.96 8.52 -8.62
N GLY A 21 -33.11 7.63 -8.12
CA GLY A 21 -33.16 7.21 -6.73
C GLY A 21 -32.74 8.34 -5.79
N GLU A 22 -33.30 8.37 -4.58
CA GLU A 22 -32.76 9.19 -3.50
C GLU A 22 -31.41 8.63 -3.05
N VAL A 23 -30.41 9.50 -2.94
CA VAL A 23 -29.13 9.15 -2.29
C VAL A 23 -29.26 9.52 -0.82
N LYS A 24 -29.27 8.51 0.05
CA LYS A 24 -29.20 8.71 1.50
C LYS A 24 -27.75 8.54 1.95
N VAL A 25 -27.19 9.57 2.57
CA VAL A 25 -25.85 9.52 3.17
C VAL A 25 -26.02 9.40 4.68
N THR A 26 -25.47 8.34 5.25
CA THR A 26 -25.51 8.10 6.70
C THR A 26 -24.31 8.77 7.40
N PRO A 27 -24.44 9.13 8.69
CA PRO A 27 -23.31 9.60 9.49
C PRO A 27 -22.12 8.62 9.49
N GLU A 28 -22.39 7.30 9.45
CA GLU A 28 -21.37 6.26 9.38
C GLU A 28 -20.57 6.31 8.07
N GLU A 29 -21.22 6.55 6.93
CA GLU A 29 -20.53 6.70 5.63
C GLU A 29 -19.67 7.95 5.60
N ILE A 30 -20.14 9.06 6.18
CA ILE A 30 -19.36 10.30 6.31
C ILE A 30 -18.10 10.03 7.14
N GLU A 31 -18.24 9.34 8.27
CA GLU A 31 -17.11 9.02 9.14
C GLU A 31 -16.11 8.08 8.46
N LYS A 32 -16.57 7.06 7.73
CA LYS A 32 -15.70 6.18 6.93
C LYS A 32 -14.90 6.96 5.90
N ILE A 33 -15.55 7.89 5.18
CA ILE A 33 -14.88 8.73 4.18
C ILE A 33 -13.85 9.65 4.86
N ARG A 34 -14.18 10.21 6.02
CA ARG A 34 -13.27 11.06 6.81
C ARG A 34 -12.02 10.26 7.23
N GLN A 35 -12.21 9.10 7.84
CA GLN A 35 -11.12 8.22 8.27
C GLN A 35 -10.23 7.79 7.10
N GLU A 36 -10.82 7.46 5.94
CA GLU A 36 -10.05 7.11 4.75
C GLU A 36 -9.23 8.31 4.22
N LYS A 37 -9.77 9.53 4.25
CA LYS A 37 -9.01 10.73 3.88
C LYS A 37 -7.87 11.04 4.84
N GLU A 38 -8.13 10.95 6.15
CA GLU A 38 -7.12 11.15 7.19
C GLU A 38 -6.00 10.12 7.06
N ARG A 39 -6.34 8.84 6.85
CA ARG A 39 -5.36 7.78 6.61
C ARG A 39 -4.50 8.04 5.37
N ARG A 40 -5.13 8.43 4.26
CA ARG A 40 -4.41 8.76 3.01
C ARG A 40 -3.45 9.93 3.19
N GLU A 41 -3.89 10.99 3.86
CA GLU A 41 -3.03 12.15 4.09
C GLU A 41 -1.88 11.81 5.02
N LYS A 42 -2.13 11.04 6.08
CA LYS A 42 -1.09 10.51 6.96
C LYS A 42 -0.05 9.70 6.19
N GLU A 43 -0.49 8.77 5.34
CA GLU A 43 0.39 7.97 4.48
C GLU A 43 1.19 8.84 3.50
N ARG A 44 0.55 9.82 2.86
CA ARG A 44 1.20 10.76 1.94
C ARG A 44 2.31 11.54 2.64
N VAL A 45 2.02 12.12 3.79
CA VAL A 45 2.95 12.89 4.61
C VAL A 45 4.15 12.03 5.04
N ARG A 46 3.90 10.82 5.54
CA ARG A 46 4.96 9.88 5.92
C ARG A 46 5.89 9.54 4.76
N GLN A 47 5.33 9.28 3.57
CA GLN A 47 6.11 9.02 2.37
C GLN A 47 6.93 10.25 1.96
N GLU A 48 6.37 11.45 2.09
CA GLU A 48 7.08 12.70 1.78
C GLU A 48 8.24 12.95 2.74
N ILE A 49 8.06 12.71 4.06
CA ILE A 49 9.16 12.83 5.03
C ILE A 49 10.30 11.88 4.68
N LEU A 50 10.00 10.58 4.50
CA LEU A 50 11.03 9.59 4.20
C LEU A 50 11.77 9.90 2.90
N GLN A 51 11.05 10.34 1.87
CA GLN A 51 11.63 10.75 0.60
C GLN A 51 12.60 11.92 0.78
N LYS A 52 12.19 12.98 1.48
CA LYS A 52 13.04 14.15 1.73
C LYS A 52 14.29 13.81 2.54
N VAL A 53 14.16 12.94 3.54
CA VAL A 53 15.31 12.46 4.32
C VAL A 53 16.24 11.61 3.45
N ALA A 54 15.69 10.75 2.59
CA ALA A 54 16.46 9.91 1.69
C ALA A 54 17.21 10.69 0.59
N GLU A 55 16.67 11.83 0.15
CA GLU A 55 17.30 12.70 -0.85
C GLU A 55 18.55 13.41 -0.32
N GLU A 56 18.56 13.77 0.96
CA GLU A 56 19.69 14.44 1.63
C GLU A 56 20.66 13.45 2.28
N ALA A 57 20.32 12.16 2.34
CA ALA A 57 21.15 11.13 2.95
C ALA A 57 22.12 10.51 1.93
N GLU A 58 23.38 10.33 2.33
CA GLU A 58 24.35 9.52 1.58
C GLU A 58 24.06 8.03 1.83
N ILE A 59 23.29 7.41 0.94
CA ILE A 59 22.87 6.00 1.06
C ILE A 59 23.53 5.18 -0.05
N GLU A 60 24.43 4.27 0.33
CA GLU A 60 24.90 3.19 -0.55
C GLU A 60 23.92 2.02 -0.51
N ILE A 61 23.36 1.66 -1.67
CA ILE A 61 22.36 0.59 -1.77
C ILE A 61 22.95 -0.56 -2.59
N PRO A 62 23.11 -1.75 -2.00
CA PRO A 62 23.46 -2.94 -2.75
C PRO A 62 22.40 -3.26 -3.80
N GLU A 63 22.83 -3.52 -5.04
CA GLU A 63 21.92 -3.83 -6.15
C GLU A 63 20.97 -4.99 -5.81
N ASP A 64 21.48 -6.02 -5.13
CA ASP A 64 20.70 -7.18 -4.68
C ASP A 64 19.49 -6.79 -3.82
N MET A 65 19.57 -5.72 -3.03
CA MET A 65 18.42 -5.25 -2.23
C MET A 65 17.34 -4.66 -3.12
N VAL A 66 17.72 -3.89 -4.14
CA VAL A 66 16.79 -3.30 -5.11
C VAL A 66 16.14 -4.40 -5.95
N GLN A 67 16.91 -5.39 -6.39
CA GLN A 67 16.39 -6.52 -7.18
C GLN A 67 15.38 -7.35 -6.36
N ARG A 68 15.69 -7.65 -5.09
CA ARG A 68 14.76 -8.37 -4.19
C ARG A 68 13.47 -7.58 -3.97
N GLU A 69 13.56 -6.28 -3.71
CA GLU A 69 12.37 -5.44 -3.53
C GLU A 69 11.55 -5.36 -4.81
N ARG A 70 12.20 -5.25 -5.98
CA ARG A 70 11.55 -5.28 -7.29
C ARG A 70 10.76 -6.57 -7.48
N ASP A 71 11.34 -7.72 -7.13
CA ASP A 71 10.68 -9.03 -7.24
C ASP A 71 9.48 -9.12 -6.28
N LEU A 72 9.59 -8.55 -5.07
CA LEU A 72 8.46 -8.46 -4.13
C LEU A 72 7.32 -7.60 -4.69
N ILE A 73 7.62 -6.44 -5.27
CA ILE A 73 6.61 -5.58 -5.92
C ILE A 73 5.92 -6.34 -7.06
N LEU A 74 6.69 -7.01 -7.91
CA LEU A 74 6.16 -7.79 -9.02
C LEU A 74 5.27 -8.95 -8.55
N ASN A 75 5.68 -9.67 -7.50
CA ASN A 75 4.88 -10.77 -6.94
C ASN A 75 3.58 -10.27 -6.30
N ASN A 76 3.62 -9.14 -5.59
CA ASN A 76 2.42 -8.49 -5.06
C ASN A 76 1.47 -8.08 -6.19
N LEU A 77 1.99 -7.52 -7.28
CA LEU A 77 1.18 -7.18 -8.45
C LEU A 77 0.53 -8.42 -9.07
N LYS A 78 1.27 -9.53 -9.22
CA LYS A 78 0.72 -10.81 -9.71
C LYS A 78 -0.45 -11.29 -8.85
N GLN A 79 -0.30 -11.24 -7.53
CA GLN A 79 -1.36 -11.60 -6.59
C GLN A 79 -2.58 -10.68 -6.71
N GLN A 80 -2.36 -9.36 -6.77
CA GLN A 80 -3.44 -8.39 -6.92
C GLN A 80 -4.20 -8.57 -8.24
N VAL A 81 -3.49 -8.81 -9.35
CA VAL A 81 -4.11 -9.10 -10.65
C VAL A 81 -5.00 -10.34 -10.56
N SER A 82 -4.51 -11.41 -9.94
CA SER A 82 -5.29 -12.63 -9.76
C SER A 82 -6.50 -12.45 -8.85
N GLN A 83 -6.37 -11.70 -7.76
CA GLN A 83 -7.41 -11.60 -6.72
C GLN A 83 -8.46 -10.53 -7.06
N MET A 84 -8.03 -9.36 -7.54
CA MET A 84 -8.90 -8.20 -7.77
C MET A 84 -9.45 -8.16 -9.19
N LEU A 85 -8.62 -8.47 -10.19
CA LEU A 85 -9.03 -8.44 -11.59
C LEU A 85 -9.53 -9.80 -12.08
N GLN A 86 -9.39 -10.86 -11.26
CA GLN A 86 -9.77 -12.23 -11.59
C GLN A 86 -9.23 -12.68 -12.96
N MET A 87 -8.01 -12.25 -13.28
CA MET A 87 -7.37 -12.51 -14.57
C MET A 87 -6.00 -13.16 -14.38
N SER A 88 -5.56 -13.92 -15.39
CA SER A 88 -4.20 -14.45 -15.40
C SER A 88 -3.19 -13.31 -15.57
N PHE A 89 -1.99 -13.48 -15.02
CA PHE A 89 -0.93 -12.49 -15.20
C PHE A 89 -0.48 -12.37 -16.66
N GLU A 90 -0.53 -13.48 -17.42
CA GLU A 90 -0.21 -13.47 -18.85
C GLU A 90 -1.19 -12.59 -19.64
N ASP A 91 -2.49 -12.68 -19.36
CA ASP A 91 -3.49 -11.84 -20.02
C ASP A 91 -3.35 -10.37 -19.62
N TYR A 92 -2.93 -10.11 -18.37
CA TYR A 92 -2.63 -8.76 -17.90
C TYR A 92 -1.47 -8.16 -18.70
N LEU A 93 -0.37 -8.91 -18.87
CA LEU A 93 0.79 -8.50 -19.67
C LEU A 93 0.41 -8.22 -21.14
N LYS A 94 -0.42 -9.08 -21.75
CA LYS A 94 -0.97 -8.85 -23.11
C LYS A 94 -1.77 -7.55 -23.19
N LYS A 95 -2.61 -7.28 -22.18
CA LYS A 95 -3.45 -6.06 -22.13
C LYS A 95 -2.62 -4.78 -22.05
N ILE A 96 -1.53 -4.81 -21.27
CA ILE A 96 -0.62 -3.65 -21.14
C ILE A 96 0.48 -3.64 -22.21
N GLN A 97 0.52 -4.64 -23.09
CA GLN A 97 1.50 -4.81 -24.16
C GLN A 97 2.95 -4.75 -23.65
N LYS A 98 3.22 -5.43 -22.52
CA LYS A 98 4.57 -5.56 -21.96
C LYS A 98 4.91 -7.03 -21.74
N THR A 99 6.18 -7.36 -21.86
CA THR A 99 6.75 -8.58 -21.28
C THR A 99 6.91 -8.43 -19.77
N GLU A 100 7.04 -9.56 -19.06
CA GLU A 100 7.32 -9.54 -17.62
C GLU A 100 8.64 -8.82 -17.32
N GLN A 101 9.66 -9.00 -18.16
CA GLN A 101 10.95 -8.35 -18.01
C GLN A 101 10.87 -6.83 -18.13
N GLU A 102 10.13 -6.30 -19.12
CA GLU A 102 9.93 -4.87 -19.29
C GLU A 102 9.14 -4.28 -18.11
N LEU A 103 8.14 -5.00 -17.61
CA LEU A 103 7.41 -4.60 -16.42
C LEU A 103 8.33 -4.59 -15.19
N ALA A 104 9.10 -5.65 -14.98
CA ALA A 104 10.07 -5.78 -13.89
C ALA A 104 11.12 -4.65 -13.91
N GLN A 105 11.64 -4.29 -15.08
CA GLN A 105 12.57 -3.15 -15.20
C GLN A 105 11.89 -1.81 -14.87
N SER A 106 10.63 -1.62 -15.27
CA SER A 106 9.89 -0.40 -14.95
C SER A 106 9.60 -0.22 -13.44
N LEU A 107 9.73 -1.28 -12.65
CA LEU A 107 9.56 -1.26 -11.19
C LEU A 107 10.85 -0.93 -10.42
N LEU A 108 12.01 -0.90 -11.06
CA LEU A 108 13.29 -0.62 -10.39
C LEU A 108 13.31 0.73 -9.65
N PRO A 109 12.81 1.85 -10.21
CA PRO A 109 12.81 3.13 -9.50
C PRO A 109 11.94 3.11 -8.23
N GLU A 110 10.81 2.39 -8.28
CA GLU A 110 9.94 2.22 -7.11
C GLU A 110 10.63 1.34 -6.05
N ALA A 111 11.26 0.25 -6.48
CA ALA A 111 12.02 -0.63 -5.59
C ALA A 111 13.16 0.12 -4.89
N GLU A 112 13.94 0.92 -5.63
CA GLU A 112 15.01 1.73 -5.07
C GLU A 112 14.47 2.70 -4.01
N LYS A 113 13.36 3.40 -4.31
CA LYS A 113 12.69 4.30 -3.36
C LYS A 113 12.25 3.57 -2.09
N ARG A 114 11.65 2.38 -2.22
CA ARG A 114 11.21 1.59 -1.06
C ARG A 114 12.39 1.12 -0.21
N VAL A 115 13.49 0.70 -0.83
CA VAL A 115 14.73 0.34 -0.13
C VAL A 115 15.31 1.54 0.61
N LYS A 116 15.39 2.72 -0.04
CA LYS A 116 15.83 3.97 0.61
C LYS A 116 14.98 4.29 1.83
N ASN A 117 13.66 4.29 1.67
CA ASN A 117 12.73 4.58 2.77
C ASN A 117 12.89 3.59 3.94
N LEU A 118 13.11 2.31 3.65
CA LEU A 118 13.36 1.29 4.68
C LEU A 118 14.69 1.55 5.41
N LEU A 119 15.76 1.89 4.68
CA LEU A 119 17.06 2.19 5.27
C LEU A 119 17.01 3.45 6.14
N VAL A 120 16.30 4.49 5.69
CA VAL A 120 16.05 5.71 6.49
C VAL A 120 15.32 5.36 7.78
N LEU A 121 14.23 4.59 7.71
CA LEU A 121 13.48 4.19 8.92
C LEU A 121 14.38 3.43 9.91
N LYS A 122 15.17 2.48 9.43
CA LYS A 122 16.11 1.73 10.27
C LYS A 122 17.15 2.64 10.92
N ALA A 123 17.77 3.50 10.13
CA ALA A 123 18.80 4.42 10.62
C ALA A 123 18.25 5.41 11.67
N VAL A 124 17.06 5.97 11.45
CA VAL A 124 16.40 6.86 12.44
C VAL A 124 16.03 6.08 13.69
N ALA A 125 15.45 4.89 13.54
CA ALA A 125 15.10 4.04 14.69
C ALA A 125 16.33 3.68 15.54
N GLU A 126 17.47 3.40 14.91
CA GLU A 126 18.73 3.10 15.59
C GLU A 126 19.30 4.34 16.29
N LYS A 127 19.38 5.47 15.58
CA LYS A 127 19.88 6.75 16.11
C LYS A 127 19.09 7.21 17.35
N GLU A 128 17.77 7.10 17.28
CA GLU A 128 16.85 7.56 18.32
C GLU A 128 16.53 6.45 19.35
N ASN A 129 17.18 5.29 19.23
CA ASN A 129 17.02 4.12 20.12
C ASN A 129 15.56 3.65 20.26
N ILE A 130 14.80 3.71 19.17
CA ILE A 130 13.40 3.31 19.12
C ILE A 130 13.31 1.79 19.16
N ARG A 131 12.58 1.28 20.15
CA ARG A 131 12.33 -0.16 20.34
C ARG A 131 10.86 -0.41 20.64
N ALA A 132 10.38 -1.57 20.19
CA ALA A 132 9.12 -2.13 20.65
C ALA A 132 9.35 -2.77 22.03
N SER A 133 8.46 -2.50 22.98
CA SER A 133 8.49 -3.18 24.27
C SER A 133 7.89 -4.57 24.15
N GLU A 134 8.29 -5.49 25.04
CA GLU A 134 7.71 -6.83 25.12
C GLU A 134 6.19 -6.80 25.31
N GLU A 135 5.67 -5.81 26.06
CA GLU A 135 4.24 -5.63 26.27
C GLU A 135 3.51 -5.25 24.97
N GLU A 136 4.08 -4.32 24.19
CA GLU A 136 3.51 -3.91 22.90
C GLU A 136 3.51 -5.06 21.90
N ILE A 137 4.64 -5.79 21.81
CA ILE A 137 4.79 -6.95 20.93
C ILE A 137 3.74 -8.00 21.28
N LYS A 138 3.62 -8.35 22.58
CA LYS A 138 2.66 -9.34 23.05
C LYS A 138 1.22 -8.89 22.76
N LYS A 139 0.87 -7.65 23.07
CA LYS A 139 -0.48 -7.11 22.86
C LYS A 139 -0.88 -7.14 21.38
N GLU A 140 0.00 -6.72 20.48
CA GLU A 140 -0.31 -6.70 19.05
C GLU A 140 -0.29 -8.11 18.44
N THR A 141 0.62 -8.98 18.89
CA THR A 141 0.63 -10.40 18.50
C THR A 141 -0.68 -11.10 18.91
N ASP A 142 -1.11 -10.93 20.17
CA ASP A 142 -2.37 -11.49 20.69
C ASP A 142 -3.57 -10.98 19.89
N LYS A 143 -3.55 -9.71 19.45
CA LYS A 143 -4.60 -9.12 18.61
C LYS A 143 -4.61 -9.72 17.20
N ILE A 144 -3.46 -9.89 16.56
CA ILE A 144 -3.35 -10.51 15.23
C ILE A 144 -3.89 -11.95 15.28
N LEU A 145 -3.49 -12.74 16.28
CA LEU A 145 -3.96 -14.13 16.45
C LEU A 145 -5.48 -14.20 16.61
N ARG A 146 -6.10 -13.26 17.34
CA ARG A 146 -7.56 -13.17 17.50
C ARG A 146 -8.28 -12.79 16.21
N SER A 147 -7.67 -11.96 15.37
CA SER A 147 -8.26 -11.56 14.08
C SER A 147 -8.25 -12.68 13.03
N TYR A 148 -7.37 -13.67 13.19
CA TYR A 148 -7.19 -14.75 12.23
C TYR A 148 -7.25 -16.14 12.91
N PRO A 149 -8.40 -16.50 13.55
CA PRO A 149 -8.50 -17.72 14.35
C PRO A 149 -8.36 -19.02 13.54
N ASN A 150 -8.49 -18.94 12.22
CA ASN A 150 -8.50 -20.10 11.32
C ASN A 150 -7.16 -20.36 10.62
N VAL A 151 -6.12 -19.55 10.89
CA VAL A 151 -4.79 -19.76 10.30
C VAL A 151 -4.06 -20.82 11.12
N GLN A 152 -3.85 -21.99 10.52
CA GLN A 152 -3.06 -23.07 11.12
C GLN A 152 -1.57 -22.85 10.85
N ASN A 153 -0.71 -23.31 11.76
CA ASN A 153 0.76 -23.27 11.65
C ASN A 153 1.37 -21.86 11.62
N ILE A 154 0.89 -20.95 12.46
CA ILE A 154 1.58 -19.67 12.70
C ILE A 154 2.86 -19.96 13.49
N ASP A 155 4.02 -19.64 12.92
CA ASP A 155 5.27 -19.58 13.67
C ASP A 155 5.23 -18.33 14.57
N GLU A 156 5.00 -18.54 15.86
CA GLU A 156 4.90 -17.44 16.83
C GLU A 156 6.17 -16.59 16.91
N ASN A 157 7.36 -17.18 16.69
CA ASN A 157 8.60 -16.42 16.75
C ASN A 157 8.73 -15.50 15.53
N GLN A 158 8.37 -15.98 14.34
CA GLN A 158 8.32 -15.14 13.16
C GLN A 158 7.28 -14.03 13.29
N LEU A 159 6.10 -14.35 13.84
CA LEU A 159 5.06 -13.35 14.07
C LEU A 159 5.51 -12.28 15.07
N LYS A 160 6.20 -12.67 16.15
CA LYS A 160 6.75 -11.71 17.13
C LYS A 160 7.79 -10.81 16.51
N GLU A 161 8.72 -11.35 15.71
CA GLU A 161 9.76 -10.53 15.08
C GLU A 161 9.17 -9.57 14.03
N TYR A 162 8.20 -10.04 13.24
CA TYR A 162 7.43 -9.18 12.33
C TYR A 162 6.71 -8.07 13.10
N THR A 163 6.00 -8.42 14.17
CA THR A 163 5.24 -7.46 15.00
C THR A 163 6.17 -6.41 15.61
N LYS A 164 7.33 -6.83 16.12
CA LYS A 164 8.36 -5.95 16.67
C LYS A 164 8.85 -4.94 15.63
N GLU A 165 9.14 -5.39 14.41
CA GLU A 165 9.55 -4.52 13.31
C GLU A 165 8.44 -3.52 12.93
N VAL A 166 7.20 -3.98 12.84
CA VAL A 166 6.04 -3.11 12.55
C VAL A 166 5.88 -2.03 13.62
N ILE A 167 5.92 -2.38 14.90
CA ILE A 167 5.78 -1.42 16.01
C ILE A 167 6.93 -0.41 15.99
N ARG A 168 8.18 -0.87 15.79
CA ARG A 168 9.34 0.01 15.70
C ARG A 168 9.19 1.01 14.56
N ASN A 169 8.78 0.55 13.38
CA ASN A 169 8.59 1.42 12.21
C ASN A 169 7.46 2.43 12.45
N GLU A 170 6.34 2.02 13.04
CA GLU A 170 5.23 2.92 13.38
C GLU A 170 5.66 4.01 14.36
N LYS A 171 6.41 3.66 15.42
CA LYS A 171 6.96 4.63 16.36
C LYS A 171 7.94 5.59 15.71
N THR A 172 8.78 5.09 14.80
CA THR A 172 9.73 5.91 14.05
C THR A 172 9.02 6.93 13.18
N LEU A 173 7.95 6.52 12.50
CA LEU A 173 7.11 7.41 11.72
C LEU A 173 6.42 8.46 12.60
N GLN A 174 5.89 8.06 13.76
CA GLN A 174 5.27 8.99 14.72
C GLN A 174 6.28 10.03 15.25
N LEU A 175 7.51 9.62 15.53
CA LEU A 175 8.58 10.56 15.88
C LEU A 175 8.83 11.55 14.74
N LEU A 176 8.97 11.05 13.51
CA LEU A 176 9.19 11.90 12.33
C LEU A 176 8.03 12.88 12.09
N GLU A 177 6.79 12.43 12.27
CA GLU A 177 5.58 13.27 12.19
C GLU A 177 5.57 14.37 13.25
N SER A 178 6.13 14.13 14.44
CA SER A 178 6.16 15.13 15.52
C SER A 178 7.00 16.37 15.21
N PHE A 179 7.87 16.31 14.18
CA PHE A 179 8.65 17.46 13.70
C PHE A 179 7.93 18.32 12.67
N ILE A 180 6.74 17.91 12.19
CA ILE A 180 5.95 18.72 11.27
C ILE A 180 5.28 19.83 12.09
N GLY A 181 5.54 21.09 11.72
CA GLY A 181 4.86 22.24 12.31
C GLY A 181 3.37 22.23 11.98
N ASN A 182 2.53 22.51 12.99
CA ASN A 182 1.09 22.76 12.80
C ASN A 182 0.83 24.06 12.03
#